data_AF-A0A954SPW9-F1
#
_entry.id   AF-A0A954SPW9-F1
#
_cell.length_a   1.000
_cell.length_b   1.000
_cell.length_c   1.000
_cell.angle_alpha   90.00
_cell.angle_beta   90.00
_cell.angle_gamma   90.00
#
_symmetry.space_group_name_H-M   'P 1'
#
loop_
_entity.id
_entity.type
_entity.pdbx_description
1 polymer ?
#
loop_
_entity_poly.entity_id
_entity_poly.type
_entity_poly.pdbx_seq_one_letter_code
_entity_poly.pdbx_strand_id
1 'polypeptide(L)'
;MNSPYPSGRAVREAARSGTLVSQTSGLAPGFTQANLMILPADWAEEFRLFCERNPRPCPILEIVDQGSVEPRKFAPSADLRTDLPRYRIWR
;
A
#
# COMPACT_ATOMS: atom_id res chain seq x y z
N MET A 1 -23.49 -5.02 2.58
CA MET A 1 -22.70 -6.19 2.12
C MET A 1 -21.65 -6.48 3.19
N ASN A 2 -21.63 -7.67 3.76
CA ASN A 2 -20.62 -8.05 4.74
C ASN A 2 -19.36 -8.47 3.98
N SER A 3 -18.27 -7.73 4.15
CA SER A 3 -16.98 -8.07 3.55
C SER A 3 -16.48 -9.41 4.11
N PRO A 4 -15.98 -10.34 3.27
CA PRO A 4 -15.35 -11.57 3.75
C PRO A 4 -14.06 -11.31 4.55
N TYR A 5 -13.49 -10.11 4.43
CA TYR A 5 -12.33 -9.67 5.20
C TYR A 5 -12.74 -8.51 6.13
N PRO A 6 -12.84 -8.74 7.45
CA PRO A 6 -13.38 -7.75 8.39
C PRO A 6 -12.36 -6.66 8.77
N SER A 7 -11.08 -6.82 8.44
CA SER A 7 -10.01 -5.88 8.82
C SER A 7 -8.96 -5.74 7.74
N GLY A 8 -8.18 -4.66 7.80
CA GLY A 8 -7.04 -4.47 6.91
C GLY A 8 -5.99 -5.59 7.04
N ARG A 9 -5.81 -6.16 8.24
CA ARG A 9 -4.91 -7.30 8.46
C ARG A 9 -5.38 -8.54 7.70
N ALA A 10 -6.67 -8.88 7.78
CA ALA A 10 -7.23 -10.03 7.09
C ALA A 10 -7.10 -9.92 5.55
N VAL A 11 -7.28 -8.71 4.99
CA VAL A 11 -7.05 -8.46 3.55
C VAL A 11 -5.59 -8.72 3.17
N ARG A 12 -4.64 -8.22 3.96
CA ARG A 12 -3.21 -8.40 3.71
C ARG A 12 -2.77 -9.86 3.81
N GLU A 13 -3.29 -10.61 4.79
CA GLU A 13 -3.02 -12.04 4.93
C GLU A 13 -3.58 -12.85 3.75
N ALA A 14 -4.76 -12.49 3.26
CA ALA A 14 -5.35 -13.11 2.08
C ALA A 14 -4.56 -12.81 0.79
N ALA A 15 -4.07 -11.59 0.64
CA ALA A 15 -3.19 -11.21 -0.46
C ALA A 15 -1.86 -11.99 -0.39
N ARG A 16 -1.22 -12.02 0.78
CA ARG A 16 0.05 -12.72 1.01
C ARG A 16 -0.04 -14.22 0.74
N SER A 17 -1.16 -14.85 1.10
CA SER A 17 -1.40 -16.27 0.82
C SER A 17 -1.77 -16.56 -0.64
N GLY A 18 -1.97 -15.54 -1.47
CA GLY A 18 -2.42 -15.69 -2.86
C GLY A 18 -3.91 -16.07 -3.00
N THR A 19 -4.68 -16.03 -1.91
CA THR A 19 -6.12 -16.33 -1.95
C THR A 19 -6.95 -15.15 -2.44
N LEU A 20 -6.50 -13.92 -2.19
CA LEU A 20 -7.09 -12.71 -2.74
C LEU A 20 -6.27 -12.23 -3.95
N VAL A 21 -6.84 -12.36 -5.15
CA VAL A 21 -6.23 -11.92 -6.42
C VAL A 21 -7.08 -10.93 -7.22
N SER A 22 -8.17 -10.43 -6.62
CA SER A 22 -9.12 -9.47 -7.19
C SER A 22 -8.94 -8.05 -6.63
N GLN A 23 -9.83 -7.12 -6.99
CA GLN A 23 -9.84 -5.76 -6.41
C GLN A 23 -10.11 -5.76 -4.89
N THR A 24 -9.69 -4.68 -4.22
CA THR A 24 -9.88 -4.48 -2.78
C THR A 24 -11.09 -3.61 -2.43
N SER A 25 -11.82 -3.05 -3.40
CA SER A 25 -12.96 -2.17 -3.13
C SER A 25 -14.04 -2.88 -2.31
N GLY A 26 -14.53 -2.21 -1.28
CA GLY A 26 -15.52 -2.77 -0.34
C GLY A 26 -14.97 -3.77 0.68
N LEU A 27 -13.66 -4.11 0.62
CA LEU A 27 -13.02 -4.94 1.64
C LEU A 27 -12.58 -4.10 2.84
N ALA A 28 -12.50 -4.73 4.02
CA ALA A 28 -12.15 -4.08 5.29
C ALA A 28 -12.89 -2.75 5.54
N PRO A 29 -14.24 -2.75 5.67
CA PRO A 29 -15.01 -1.54 5.90
C PRO A 29 -14.51 -0.75 7.13
N GLY A 30 -14.42 0.58 6.99
CA GLY A 30 -13.92 1.47 8.05
C GLY A 30 -12.40 1.65 8.08
N PHE A 31 -11.65 0.96 7.21
CA PHE A 31 -10.20 1.14 7.08
C PHE A 31 -9.85 1.92 5.80
N THR A 32 -8.86 2.80 5.91
CA THR A 32 -8.28 3.49 4.76
C THR A 32 -7.56 2.49 3.85
N GLN A 33 -7.81 2.59 2.55
CA GLN A 33 -7.02 1.93 1.51
C GLN A 33 -6.10 2.96 0.85
N ALA A 34 -4.91 2.53 0.43
CA ALA A 34 -3.88 3.42 -0.10
C ALA A 34 -3.31 2.88 -1.41
N ASN A 35 -2.80 3.79 -2.23
CA ASN A 35 -2.00 3.46 -3.40
C ASN A 35 -0.54 3.22 -2.96
N LEU A 36 0.20 2.43 -3.75
CA LEU A 36 1.62 2.12 -3.50
C LEU A 36 2.47 2.52 -4.70
N MET A 37 3.58 3.21 -4.42
CA MET A 37 4.65 3.48 -5.37
C MET A 37 5.98 3.15 -4.71
N ILE A 38 6.80 2.33 -5.36
CA ILE A 38 8.14 1.96 -4.91
C ILE A 38 9.11 2.36 -6.02
N LEU A 39 10.12 3.15 -5.68
CA LEU A 39 11.09 3.70 -6.63
C LEU A 39 12.52 3.41 -6.17
N PRO A 40 13.50 3.36 -7.08
CA PRO A 40 14.91 3.45 -6.72
C PRO A 40 15.19 4.73 -5.90
N ALA A 41 16.18 4.68 -5.02
CA ALA A 41 16.50 5.79 -4.12
C ALA A 41 16.81 7.08 -4.87
N ASP A 42 17.49 6.97 -6.02
CA ASP A 42 17.88 8.11 -6.86
C ASP A 42 16.67 8.94 -7.37
N TRP A 43 15.46 8.37 -7.35
CA TRP A 43 14.22 9.03 -7.79
C TRP A 43 13.32 9.46 -6.62
N ALA A 44 13.65 9.06 -5.39
CA ALA A 44 12.75 9.19 -4.25
C ALA A 44 12.50 10.66 -3.86
N GLU A 45 13.56 11.48 -3.82
CA GLU A 45 13.45 12.90 -3.43
C GLU A 45 12.68 13.73 -4.46
N GLU A 46 12.93 13.50 -5.76
CA GLU A 46 12.20 14.18 -6.82
C GLU A 46 10.70 13.82 -6.79
N PHE A 47 10.38 12.54 -6.55
CA PHE A 47 8.99 12.10 -6.44
C PHE A 47 8.32 12.63 -5.16
N ARG A 48 9.05 12.68 -4.04
CA ARG A 48 8.56 13.29 -2.79
C ARG A 48 8.20 14.77 -3.03
N LEU A 49 9.10 15.53 -3.65
CA LEU A 49 8.87 16.94 -3.99
C LEU A 49 7.71 17.09 -4.97
N PHE A 50 7.57 16.19 -5.95
CA PHE A 50 6.42 16.16 -6.86
C PHE A 50 5.10 16.02 -6.08
N CYS A 51 5.02 15.08 -5.13
CA CYS A 51 3.83 14.89 -4.29
C CYS A 51 3.56 16.10 -3.38
N GLU A 52 4.60 16.69 -2.77
CA GLU A 52 4.46 17.90 -1.95
C GLU A 52 3.93 19.11 -2.73
N ARG A 53 4.34 19.24 -4.00
CA ARG A 53 3.81 20.26 -4.91
C ARG A 53 2.39 19.96 -5.39
N ASN A 54 1.95 18.69 -5.28
CA ASN A 54 0.67 18.21 -5.75
C ASN A 54 -0.12 17.46 -4.65
N PRO A 55 -0.40 18.09 -3.48
CA PRO A 55 -0.91 17.37 -2.31
C PRO A 55 -2.35 16.86 -2.46
N ARG A 56 -3.16 17.47 -3.33
CA ARG A 56 -4.54 17.03 -3.61
C ARG A 56 -4.58 15.73 -4.42
N PRO A 57 -3.92 15.62 -5.58
CA PRO A 57 -3.89 14.37 -6.33
C PRO A 57 -2.91 13.33 -5.76
N CYS A 58 -1.89 13.76 -5.01
CA CYS A 58 -0.84 12.88 -4.48
C CYS A 58 -0.66 13.04 -2.96
N PRO A 59 -1.70 12.77 -2.15
CA PRO A 59 -1.58 12.83 -0.71
C PRO A 59 -0.69 11.69 -0.20
N ILE A 60 0.48 12.02 0.33
CA ILE A 60 1.36 11.04 0.98
C ILE A 60 0.78 10.69 2.35
N LEU A 61 0.55 9.39 2.57
CA LEU A 61 0.20 8.87 3.90
C LEU A 61 1.46 8.58 4.71
N GLU A 62 2.37 7.78 4.16
CA GLU A 62 3.60 7.33 4.82
C GLU A 62 4.70 7.12 3.77
N ILE A 63 5.93 7.46 4.15
CA ILE A 63 7.16 7.12 3.41
C ILE A 63 7.90 6.10 4.28
N VAL A 64 8.32 5.00 3.67
CA VAL A 64 9.08 3.94 4.34
C VAL A 64 10.57 4.15 4.08
N ASP A 65 11.41 3.88 5.07
CA ASP A 65 12.87 4.00 4.96
C ASP A 65 13.42 3.18 3.79
N GLN A 66 14.51 3.65 3.18
CA GLN A 66 15.18 2.94 2.10
C GLN A 66 15.52 1.49 2.52
N GLY A 67 15.09 0.52 1.70
CA GLY A 67 15.31 -0.90 1.96
C GLY A 67 14.36 -1.53 2.99
N SER A 68 13.58 -0.73 3.72
CA SER A 68 12.51 -1.24 4.57
C SER A 68 11.28 -1.57 3.73
N VAL A 69 10.54 -2.59 4.17
CA VAL A 69 9.32 -3.09 3.51
C VAL A 69 8.08 -2.91 4.38
N GLU A 70 8.25 -2.36 5.58
CA GLU A 70 7.20 -2.27 6.60
C GLU A 70 6.72 -0.81 6.78
N PRO A 71 5.42 -0.54 6.56
CA PRO A 71 4.79 0.72 6.92
C PRO A 71 4.42 0.74 8.41
N ARG A 72 5.31 1.27 9.23
CA ARG A 72 5.21 1.23 10.70
C ARG A 72 4.11 2.11 11.27
N LYS A 73 3.65 3.15 10.55
CA LYS A 73 2.62 4.06 11.06
C LYS A 73 1.21 3.55 10.83
N PHE A 74 0.87 3.13 9.61
CA PHE A 74 -0.52 2.76 9.26
C PHE A 74 -0.78 1.25 9.24
N ALA A 75 0.24 0.42 9.05
CA ALA A 75 0.07 -1.03 9.05
C ALA A 75 1.31 -1.76 9.61
N PRO A 76 1.61 -1.64 10.91
CA PRO A 76 2.67 -2.41 11.56
C PRO A 76 2.53 -3.90 11.22
N SER A 77 3.65 -4.59 11.03
CA SER A 77 3.79 -5.99 10.59
C SER A 77 3.35 -6.31 9.15
N ALA A 78 3.02 -5.31 8.34
CA ALA A 78 2.76 -5.51 6.91
C ALA A 78 4.08 -5.66 6.12
N ASP A 79 4.02 -6.40 5.02
CA ASP A 79 5.12 -6.52 4.06
C ASP A 79 4.65 -6.03 2.68
N LEU A 80 5.12 -4.85 2.27
CA LEU A 80 4.70 -4.21 1.03
C LEU A 80 5.00 -5.04 -0.23
N ARG A 81 5.85 -6.07 -0.16
CA ARG A 81 6.20 -6.94 -1.29
C ARG A 81 5.17 -8.04 -1.54
N THR A 82 4.32 -8.35 -0.56
CA THR A 82 3.39 -9.50 -0.63
C THR A 82 1.97 -9.19 -0.19
N ASP A 83 1.75 -8.11 0.57
CA ASP A 83 0.46 -7.83 1.20
C ASP A 83 -0.54 -7.10 0.29
N LEU A 84 -0.22 -6.92 -0.99
CA LEU A 84 -1.14 -6.42 -2.00
C LEU A 84 -1.53 -7.55 -2.98
N PRO A 85 -2.80 -7.64 -3.42
CA PRO A 85 -3.25 -8.73 -4.31
C PRO A 85 -2.49 -8.81 -5.64
N ARG A 86 -2.06 -7.66 -6.19
CA ARG A 86 -1.36 -7.55 -7.47
C ARG A 86 -0.45 -6.35 -7.49
N TYR A 87 0.59 -6.44 -8.32
CA TYR A 87 1.57 -5.38 -8.56
C TYR A 87 1.66 -5.06 -10.05
N ARG A 88 1.99 -3.81 -10.36
CA ARG A 88 2.39 -3.40 -11.71
C ARG A 88 3.87 -3.03 -11.69
N ILE A 89 4.67 -3.79 -12.43
CA ILE A 89 6.11 -3.54 -12.57
C ILE A 89 6.33 -2.72 -13.84
N TRP A 90 6.90 -1.54 -13.68
CA TRP A 90 7.28 -0.64 -14.76
C TRP A 90 8.76 -0.88 -15.12
N ARG A 91 9.09 -0.75 -16.41
CA ARG A 91 10.44 -0.92 -16.94
C ARG A 91 10.76 0.23 -17.89
#